data_AF-A0A9P8UV90-F1
#
_entry.id   AF-A0A9P8UV90-F1
#
_cell.length_a   1.000
_cell.length_b   1.000
_cell.length_c   1.000
_cell.angle_alpha   90.00
_cell.angle_beta   90.00
_cell.angle_gamma   90.00
#
_symmetry.space_group_name_H-M   'P 1'
#
loop_
_entity.id
_entity.type
_entity.pdbx_description
1 polymer ?
#
loop_
_entity_poly.entity_id
_entity_poly.type
_entity_poly.pdbx_seq_one_letter_code
_entity_poly.pdbx_strand_id
1 'polypeptide(L)'
;MLFSADRFEIAGDFLIPRSGSEWEGTHGSYILDWDTRRWYLLIAPTECMPVHGTTDDDVEEGNDAIDILGKFFDVLSPDAYSITVDARGLLQSISPGGKARPSQMHHTIPFKSAPHLEKCLTVHFSQLVETDRIAPGVDRVFPQGQEHLDYVFKYGLTLMKDRFIWKEVSILSMLPKHRHILALEHVVLSDEPEPCILGFTSRFIAGGDLNNNPRPFKLKWLQQLTETLDFLNLELGIVNRDISAKNLLIDEVTDDIILFDFGIACTTAQVEWRNDDVDDAVITLYEIITHDDSVRQHYAYNGEISAAEIIFDKPTWLVKGELACEVSFLRKHVEEWYHRRLALLNDGSMDGIKNMIIPLRPAGFDLAQNSGAEGENLESNKRKWNSSCWERPEKTEAFAWTKKQKLCVS
;
A
#
# COMPACT_ATOMS: atom_id res chain seq x y z
N MET A 1 8.16 23.67 -6.08
CA MET A 1 9.29 23.04 -5.37
C MET A 1 8.68 22.40 -4.15
N LEU A 2 8.63 21.08 -4.13
CA LEU A 2 8.30 20.32 -2.92
C LEU A 2 9.40 20.57 -1.87
N PHE A 3 9.03 20.58 -0.59
CA PHE A 3 10.04 20.62 0.48
C PHE A 3 10.93 19.37 0.40
N SER A 4 12.18 19.46 0.86
CA SER A 4 13.15 18.36 0.72
C SER A 4 12.67 17.07 1.41
N ALA A 5 11.87 17.15 2.47
CA ALA A 5 11.33 15.98 3.17
C ALA A 5 10.31 15.19 2.33
N ASP A 6 9.51 15.86 1.49
CA ASP A 6 8.47 15.20 0.68
C ASP A 6 9.03 14.56 -0.60
N ARG A 7 10.31 14.82 -0.92
CA ARG A 7 10.97 14.44 -2.18
C ARG A 7 11.69 13.10 -2.12
N PHE A 8 12.11 12.67 -0.93
CA PHE A 8 12.93 11.49 -0.74
C PHE A 8 12.16 10.39 -0.01
N GLU A 9 12.40 9.14 -0.39
CA GLU A 9 11.87 7.95 0.29
C GLU A 9 13.03 7.04 0.67
N ILE A 10 13.10 6.58 1.92
CA ILE A 10 14.04 5.54 2.33
C ILE A 10 13.49 4.19 1.87
N ALA A 11 14.25 3.47 1.05
CA ALA A 11 13.83 2.18 0.51
C ALA A 11 14.48 0.98 1.21
N GLY A 12 15.46 1.23 2.09
CA GLY A 12 16.10 0.18 2.86
C GLY A 12 17.37 0.64 3.55
N ASP A 13 17.55 0.11 4.75
CA ASP A 13 18.64 0.41 5.66
C ASP A 13 19.42 -0.86 6.01
N PHE A 14 20.73 -0.74 6.21
CA PHE A 14 21.56 -1.86 6.59
C PHE A 14 22.81 -1.43 7.36
N LEU A 15 23.14 -2.21 8.39
CA LEU A 15 24.44 -2.13 9.05
C LEU A 15 25.49 -2.78 8.17
N ILE A 16 26.63 -2.12 7.99
CA ILE A 16 27.77 -2.68 7.25
C ILE A 16 28.53 -3.63 8.20
N PRO A 17 28.41 -4.97 8.05
CA PRO A 17 28.90 -5.90 9.06
C PRO A 17 30.24 -6.47 8.61
N ARG A 18 31.35 -5.80 8.96
CA ARG A 18 32.67 -6.44 8.94
C ARG A 18 33.58 -5.88 10.03
N SER A 19 33.84 -6.71 11.03
CA SER A 19 34.89 -6.49 12.02
C SER A 19 36.24 -6.32 11.33
N GLY A 20 36.93 -5.21 11.56
CA GLY A 20 38.24 -4.91 10.97
C GLY A 20 38.21 -4.25 9.59
N SER A 21 37.06 -3.80 9.10
CA SER A 21 36.96 -2.91 7.94
C SER A 21 36.99 -1.44 8.36
N GLU A 22 37.42 -0.54 7.48
CA GLU A 22 37.34 0.93 7.72
C GLU A 22 35.89 1.44 7.86
N TRP A 23 34.91 0.59 7.54
CA TRP A 23 33.47 0.86 7.58
C TRP A 23 32.78 0.24 8.80
N GLU A 24 33.53 -0.33 9.74
CA GLU A 24 32.99 -0.83 11.01
C GLU A 24 32.34 0.33 11.81
N GLY A 25 31.09 0.13 12.26
CA GLY A 25 30.32 1.19 12.93
C GLY A 25 29.61 2.17 12.00
N THR A 26 29.50 1.85 10.71
CA THR A 26 28.72 2.65 9.74
C THR A 26 27.39 1.99 9.35
N HIS A 27 26.44 2.84 9.02
CA HIS A 27 25.09 2.54 8.58
C HIS A 27 24.97 3.01 7.12
N GLY A 28 24.43 2.15 6.26
CA GLY A 28 24.08 2.46 4.87
C GLY A 28 22.56 2.57 4.69
N SER A 29 22.11 3.58 3.95
CA SER A 29 20.71 3.82 3.60
C SER A 29 20.54 4.03 2.10
N TYR A 30 19.57 3.33 1.49
CA TYR A 30 19.14 3.55 0.11
C TYR A 30 18.01 4.57 0.08
N ILE A 31 18.26 5.70 -0.57
CA ILE A 31 17.33 6.82 -0.66
C ILE A 31 16.91 7.02 -2.12
N LEU A 32 15.61 7.07 -2.36
CA LEU A 32 15.02 7.34 -3.66
C LEU A 32 14.56 8.81 -3.73
N ASP A 33 15.14 9.58 -4.65
CA ASP A 33 14.54 10.82 -5.14
C ASP A 33 13.51 10.45 -6.20
N TRP A 34 12.24 10.37 -5.82
CA TRP A 34 11.17 9.96 -6.72
C TRP A 34 10.85 11.03 -7.78
N ASP A 35 11.17 12.31 -7.50
CA ASP A 35 11.05 13.43 -8.44
C ASP A 35 12.12 13.39 -9.55
N THR A 36 13.27 12.74 -9.36
CA THR A 36 14.21 12.47 -10.47
C THR A 36 14.34 10.99 -10.82
N ARG A 37 13.64 10.12 -10.09
CA ARG A 37 13.79 8.65 -10.11
C ARG A 37 15.24 8.21 -9.96
N ARG A 38 15.96 8.88 -9.06
CA ARG A 38 17.37 8.62 -8.77
C ARG A 38 17.53 7.98 -7.42
N TRP A 39 18.51 7.09 -7.37
CA TRP A 39 18.87 6.37 -6.17
C TRP A 39 20.18 6.91 -5.63
N TYR A 40 20.22 7.09 -4.32
CA TYR A 40 21.42 7.42 -3.56
C TYR A 40 21.68 6.33 -2.54
N LEU A 41 22.96 6.03 -2.33
CA LEU A 41 23.42 5.22 -1.21
C LEU A 41 24.17 6.15 -0.25
N LEU A 42 23.53 6.48 0.87
CA LEU A 42 24.16 7.26 1.94
C LEU A 42 24.86 6.32 2.92
N ILE A 43 26.11 6.60 3.24
CA ILE A 43 26.89 5.86 4.24
C ILE A 43 27.34 6.87 5.31
N ALA A 44 26.95 6.63 6.54
CA ALA A 44 27.25 7.49 7.69
C ALA A 44 27.62 6.66 8.92
N PRO A 45 28.45 7.18 9.84
CA PRO A 45 28.65 6.56 11.14
C PRO A 45 27.34 6.46 11.92
N THR A 46 27.18 5.39 12.71
CA THR A 46 25.97 5.14 13.51
C THR A 46 25.68 6.24 14.54
N GLU A 47 26.67 7.07 14.89
CA GLU A 47 26.48 8.25 15.75
C GLU A 47 25.70 9.38 15.05
N CYS A 48 25.77 9.46 13.72
CA CYS A 48 25.06 10.45 12.89
C CYS A 48 23.77 9.91 12.27
N MET A 49 23.70 8.60 12.10
CA MET A 49 22.56 7.91 11.51
C MET A 49 22.27 6.66 12.36
N PRO A 50 21.74 6.83 13.58
CA PRO A 50 21.40 5.72 14.46
C PRO A 50 20.46 4.73 13.78
N VAL A 51 20.61 3.46 14.15
CA VAL A 51 19.67 2.42 13.71
C VAL A 51 18.45 2.49 14.61
N HIS A 52 17.37 3.05 14.10
CA HIS A 52 16.07 2.89 14.71
C HIS A 52 15.64 1.44 14.45
N GLY A 53 15.20 0.73 15.50
CA GLY A 53 14.74 -0.64 15.34
C GLY A 53 13.63 -0.69 14.30
N THR A 54 13.66 -1.70 13.41
CA THR A 54 12.58 -1.99 12.47
C THR A 54 11.37 -2.52 13.24
N THR A 55 10.66 -1.63 13.93
CA THR A 55 9.24 -1.85 14.22
C THR A 55 8.48 -1.23 13.06
N ASP A 56 7.53 -1.97 12.51
CA ASP A 56 6.74 -1.66 11.29
C ASP A 56 5.89 -0.37 11.38
N ASP A 57 6.16 0.50 12.35
CA ASP A 57 5.38 1.68 12.68
C ASP A 57 6.20 2.93 12.35
N ASP A 58 5.96 3.45 11.14
CA ASP A 58 6.41 4.76 10.67
C ASP A 58 5.90 5.87 11.62
N VAL A 59 6.76 6.41 12.47
CA VAL A 59 6.56 7.77 13.01
C VAL A 59 7.90 8.49 13.18
N GLU A 60 8.10 9.46 12.29
CA GLU A 60 8.86 10.73 12.38
C GLU A 60 10.31 10.76 12.95
N GLU A 61 10.81 9.76 13.67
CA GLU A 61 12.13 9.81 14.33
C GLU A 61 13.28 9.22 13.48
N GLY A 62 13.05 8.81 12.23
CA GLY A 62 14.02 8.06 11.42
C GLY A 62 14.46 8.70 10.10
N ASN A 63 14.42 10.03 9.96
CA ASN A 63 14.79 10.72 8.71
C ASN A 63 16.21 11.29 8.67
N ASP A 64 17.09 10.89 9.60
CA ASP A 64 18.48 11.35 9.65
C ASP A 64 19.20 11.21 8.30
N ALA A 65 18.93 10.11 7.57
CA ALA A 65 19.48 9.87 6.25
C ALA A 65 19.03 10.92 5.22
N ILE A 66 17.73 11.24 5.19
CA ILE A 66 17.14 12.25 4.31
C ILE A 66 17.67 13.64 4.68
N ASP A 67 17.75 13.94 5.98
CA ASP A 67 18.24 15.23 6.48
C ASP A 67 19.72 15.44 6.15
N ILE A 68 20.54 14.40 6.27
CA ILE A 68 21.94 14.43 5.85
C ILE A 68 22.03 14.62 4.34
N LEU A 69 21.29 13.85 3.55
CA LEU A 69 21.29 13.97 2.08
C LEU A 69 20.86 15.38 1.65
N GLY A 70 19.83 15.93 2.28
CA GLY A 70 19.27 17.25 2.01
C GLY A 70 20.29 18.38 2.14
N LYS A 71 21.28 18.26 3.04
CA LYS A 71 22.35 19.25 3.21
C LYS A 71 23.27 19.37 1.99
N PHE A 72 23.38 18.31 1.20
CA PHE A 72 24.32 18.24 0.08
C PHE A 72 23.63 18.18 -1.28
N PHE A 73 22.31 17.98 -1.32
CA PHE A 73 21.56 17.71 -2.54
C PHE A 73 21.84 18.72 -3.67
N ASP A 74 21.81 20.02 -3.38
CA ASP A 74 22.01 21.08 -4.36
C ASP A 74 23.42 21.10 -4.99
N VAL A 75 24.40 20.43 -4.36
CA VAL A 75 25.78 20.34 -4.85
C VAL A 75 26.13 18.97 -5.42
N LEU A 76 25.18 18.02 -5.42
CA LEU A 76 25.41 16.70 -6.01
C LEU A 76 25.43 16.77 -7.54
N SER A 77 26.43 16.13 -8.13
CA SER A 77 26.49 15.94 -9.57
C SER A 77 25.37 14.99 -10.05
N PRO A 78 24.87 15.12 -11.29
CA PRO A 78 23.83 14.23 -11.82
C PRO A 78 24.16 12.73 -11.85
N ASP A 79 25.44 12.36 -11.73
CA ASP A 79 25.94 11.00 -11.68
C ASP A 79 26.26 10.50 -10.27
N ALA A 80 26.10 11.35 -9.25
CA ALA A 80 26.31 10.99 -7.85
C ALA A 80 25.39 9.84 -7.45
N TYR A 81 25.96 8.85 -6.76
CA TYR A 81 25.22 7.69 -6.27
C TYR A 81 25.57 7.40 -4.82
N SER A 82 26.82 7.04 -4.54
CA SER A 82 27.24 6.73 -3.18
C SER A 82 27.89 7.95 -2.53
N ILE A 83 27.36 8.31 -1.37
CA ILE A 83 27.69 9.51 -0.60
C ILE A 83 28.16 9.04 0.77
N THR A 84 29.35 9.44 1.18
CA THR A 84 29.88 9.15 2.52
C THR A 84 30.01 10.44 3.32
N VAL A 85 29.56 10.41 4.57
CA VAL A 85 29.72 11.51 5.52
C VAL A 85 30.53 11.09 6.75
N ASP A 86 31.14 12.06 7.42
CA ASP A 86 31.87 11.84 8.67
C ASP A 86 30.93 11.84 9.90
N ALA A 87 31.51 11.65 11.10
CA ALA A 87 30.79 11.66 12.37
C ALA A 87 30.23 13.05 12.79
N ARG A 88 30.36 14.08 11.94
CA ARG A 88 29.70 15.38 12.09
C ARG A 88 28.63 15.59 11.00
N GLY A 89 28.38 14.58 10.19
CA GLY A 89 27.50 14.66 9.02
C GLY A 89 28.06 15.51 7.89
N LEU A 90 29.39 15.71 7.81
CA LEU A 90 30.03 16.45 6.72
C LEU A 90 30.44 15.53 5.58
N LEU A 91 30.31 16.01 4.35
CA LEU A 91 30.65 15.26 3.15
C LEU A 91 32.14 14.86 3.13
N GLN A 92 32.41 13.54 3.08
CA GLN A 92 33.76 12.99 2.91
C GLN A 92 34.03 12.59 1.46
N SER A 93 33.08 11.92 0.82
CA SER A 93 33.26 11.46 -0.56
C SER A 93 31.93 11.34 -1.30
N ILE A 94 32.00 11.53 -2.62
CA ILE A 94 30.93 11.22 -3.57
C ILE A 94 31.54 10.33 -4.62
N SER A 95 30.92 9.20 -4.89
CA SER A 95 31.29 8.34 -6.00
C SER A 95 30.14 8.24 -7.00
N PRO A 96 30.45 8.26 -8.31
CA PRO A 96 29.43 8.07 -9.32
C PRO A 96 28.93 6.63 -9.27
N GLY A 97 27.66 6.45 -9.56
CA GLY A 97 27.11 5.11 -9.76
C GLY A 97 27.77 4.49 -10.99
N GLY A 98 28.18 3.22 -10.90
CA GLY A 98 28.45 2.45 -12.10
C GLY A 98 27.23 2.45 -13.03
N LYS A 99 27.38 2.01 -14.29
CA LYS A 99 26.26 1.91 -15.25
C LYS A 99 25.07 1.05 -14.77
N ALA A 100 25.23 0.31 -13.66
CA ALA A 100 24.15 -0.34 -12.94
C ALA A 100 23.32 0.71 -12.18
N ARG A 101 22.53 1.47 -12.94
CA ARG A 101 21.51 2.35 -12.39
C ARG A 101 20.45 1.48 -11.72
N PRO A 102 19.98 1.79 -10.50
CA PRO A 102 18.75 1.20 -9.99
C PRO A 102 17.49 1.87 -10.62
N SER A 103 17.66 2.61 -11.73
CA SER A 103 16.55 3.10 -12.55
C SER A 103 16.05 2.00 -13.49
N GLN A 104 15.53 0.92 -12.93
CA GLN A 104 14.60 0.08 -13.65
C GLN A 104 13.46 -0.11 -12.68
N MET A 105 12.27 0.39 -13.01
CA MET A 105 11.04 -0.10 -12.38
C MET A 105 11.21 -1.62 -12.29
N HIS A 106 10.99 -2.20 -11.12
CA HIS A 106 11.33 -3.59 -10.90
C HIS A 106 10.41 -4.47 -11.78
N HIS A 107 10.89 -4.80 -12.98
CA HIS A 107 10.16 -5.56 -14.00
C HIS A 107 10.14 -7.04 -13.64
N THR A 108 9.40 -7.39 -12.60
CA THR A 108 9.57 -8.68 -11.94
C THR A 108 8.54 -9.72 -12.36
N ILE A 109 7.41 -9.33 -12.97
CA ILE A 109 6.33 -10.29 -13.27
C ILE A 109 6.01 -10.27 -14.77
N PRO A 110 6.40 -11.30 -15.53
CA PRO A 110 5.99 -11.45 -16.92
C PRO A 110 4.47 -11.49 -17.04
N PHE A 111 3.88 -10.74 -17.97
CA PHE A 111 2.43 -10.69 -18.15
C PHE A 111 1.82 -12.07 -18.41
N LYS A 112 2.53 -12.91 -19.17
CA LYS A 112 2.15 -14.30 -19.47
C LYS A 112 2.00 -15.20 -18.22
N SER A 113 2.57 -14.80 -17.09
CA SER A 113 2.46 -15.52 -15.82
C SER A 113 1.24 -15.10 -14.97
N ALA A 114 0.45 -14.13 -15.46
CA ALA A 114 -0.69 -13.54 -14.77
C ALA A 114 -1.99 -13.74 -15.58
N PRO A 115 -2.50 -14.99 -15.72
CA PRO A 115 -3.64 -15.29 -16.59
C PRO A 115 -4.94 -14.57 -16.16
N HIS A 116 -5.07 -14.19 -14.89
CA HIS A 116 -6.23 -13.42 -14.41
C HIS A 116 -6.30 -12.02 -15.03
N LEU A 117 -5.19 -11.49 -15.53
CA LEU A 117 -5.10 -10.17 -16.16
C LEU A 117 -5.32 -10.20 -17.68
N GLU A 118 -5.48 -11.38 -18.31
CA GLU A 118 -5.64 -11.49 -19.77
C GLU A 118 -6.86 -10.75 -20.32
N LYS A 119 -7.87 -10.52 -19.49
CA LYS A 119 -9.10 -9.80 -19.85
C LYS A 119 -9.01 -8.28 -19.59
N CYS A 120 -7.97 -7.83 -18.92
CA CYS A 120 -7.75 -6.40 -18.68
C CYS A 120 -7.29 -5.74 -19.97
N LEU A 121 -7.63 -4.45 -20.13
CA LEU A 121 -6.98 -3.65 -21.16
C LEU A 121 -5.50 -3.48 -20.81
N THR A 122 -4.65 -3.41 -21.82
CA THR A 122 -3.22 -3.23 -21.65
C THR A 122 -2.74 -2.01 -22.42
N VAL A 123 -1.68 -1.39 -21.91
CA VAL A 123 -0.98 -0.28 -22.57
C VAL A 123 0.51 -0.44 -22.33
N HIS A 124 1.33 -0.18 -23.34
CA HIS A 124 2.78 -0.17 -23.17
C HIS A 124 3.23 1.14 -22.53
N PHE A 125 4.26 1.08 -21.70
CA PHE A 125 4.78 2.25 -20.99
C PHE A 125 5.23 3.36 -21.94
N SER A 126 5.88 3.03 -23.06
CA SER A 126 6.26 4.01 -24.08
C SER A 126 5.08 4.77 -24.70
N GLN A 127 3.85 4.28 -24.53
CA GLN A 127 2.62 4.92 -25.03
C GLN A 127 1.99 5.85 -23.99
N LEU A 128 2.53 5.94 -22.78
CA LEU A 128 2.06 6.85 -21.75
C LEU A 128 2.92 8.12 -21.74
N VAL A 129 2.28 9.27 -21.71
CA VAL A 129 2.94 10.57 -21.58
C VAL A 129 2.71 11.09 -20.17
N GLU A 130 3.78 11.24 -19.41
CA GLU A 130 3.79 11.84 -18.07
C GLU A 130 3.48 13.34 -18.16
N THR A 131 2.52 13.78 -17.33
CA THR A 131 2.13 15.20 -17.21
C THR A 131 2.48 15.77 -15.85
N ASP A 132 2.46 14.94 -14.81
CA ASP A 132 2.76 15.33 -13.44
C ASP A 132 3.20 14.11 -12.62
N ARG A 133 3.83 14.35 -11.46
CA ARG A 133 4.12 13.32 -10.46
C ARG A 133 3.48 13.71 -9.15
N ILE A 134 2.53 12.89 -8.70
CA ILE A 134 1.65 13.24 -7.59
C ILE A 134 2.18 12.65 -6.28
N ALA A 135 2.80 11.47 -6.32
CA ALA A 135 3.39 10.80 -5.17
C ALA A 135 4.49 9.79 -5.61
N PRO A 136 5.30 9.25 -4.69
CA PRO A 136 6.24 8.18 -5.01
C PRO A 136 5.54 7.00 -5.69
N GLY A 137 5.96 6.69 -6.92
CA GLY A 137 5.36 5.61 -7.73
C GLY A 137 3.98 5.92 -8.28
N VAL A 138 3.58 7.20 -8.32
CA VAL A 138 2.26 7.64 -8.79
C VAL A 138 2.41 8.85 -9.72
N ASP A 139 2.22 8.60 -11.02
CA ASP A 139 2.33 9.62 -12.05
C ASP A 139 0.96 9.95 -12.65
N ARG A 140 0.72 11.20 -13.00
CA ARG A 140 -0.40 11.58 -13.86
C ARG A 140 0.02 11.45 -15.32
N VAL A 141 -0.75 10.71 -16.10
CA VAL A 141 -0.40 10.37 -17.47
C VAL A 141 -1.60 10.46 -18.40
N PHE A 142 -1.35 10.59 -19.70
CA PHE A 142 -2.35 10.31 -20.73
C PHE A 142 -1.77 9.35 -21.79
N PRO A 143 -2.60 8.54 -22.47
CA PRO A 143 -2.13 7.72 -23.58
C PRO A 143 -1.83 8.58 -24.81
N GLN A 144 -0.71 8.30 -25.49
CA GLN A 144 -0.29 9.02 -26.68
C GLN A 144 -1.39 9.00 -27.76
N GLY A 145 -1.75 10.18 -28.28
CA GLY A 145 -2.84 10.35 -29.25
C GLY A 145 -4.24 10.33 -28.63
N GLN A 146 -4.36 10.28 -27.30
CA GLN A 146 -5.60 10.37 -26.55
C GLN A 146 -5.46 11.41 -25.41
N GLU A 147 -5.03 12.62 -25.76
CA GLU A 147 -4.72 13.71 -24.83
C GLU A 147 -5.94 14.21 -24.03
N HIS A 148 -7.15 13.78 -24.41
CA HIS A 148 -8.39 14.08 -23.71
C HIS A 148 -8.67 13.11 -22.55
N LEU A 149 -7.94 11.99 -22.48
CA LEU A 149 -7.99 11.06 -21.36
C LEU A 149 -6.94 11.46 -20.32
N ASP A 150 -7.26 11.21 -19.06
CA ASP A 150 -6.41 11.60 -17.95
C ASP A 150 -6.41 10.49 -16.91
N TYR A 151 -5.24 9.94 -16.67
CA TYR A 151 -5.04 8.75 -15.88
C TYR A 151 -3.99 8.96 -14.80
N VAL A 152 -4.07 8.14 -13.75
CA VAL A 152 -3.04 7.96 -12.75
C VAL A 152 -2.39 6.63 -12.98
N PHE A 153 -1.09 6.61 -13.24
CA PHE A 153 -0.25 5.43 -13.33
C PHE A 153 0.39 5.14 -11.97
N LYS A 154 -0.02 4.04 -11.32
CA LYS A 154 0.61 3.53 -10.10
C LYS A 154 1.58 2.39 -10.45
N TYR A 155 2.79 2.44 -9.91
CA TYR A 155 3.86 1.47 -10.17
C TYR A 155 4.81 1.33 -8.98
N GLY A 156 5.51 0.20 -8.91
CA GLY A 156 6.46 -0.06 -7.84
C GLY A 156 7.83 0.52 -8.15
N LEU A 157 8.28 1.43 -7.28
CA LEU A 157 9.66 1.94 -7.30
C LEU A 157 10.61 1.11 -6.43
N THR A 158 10.08 0.38 -5.45
CA THR A 158 10.83 -0.48 -4.52
C THR A 158 10.26 -1.90 -4.55
N LEU A 159 11.05 -2.90 -4.12
CA LEU A 159 10.56 -4.29 -4.02
C LEU A 159 9.33 -4.44 -3.11
N MET A 160 9.21 -3.61 -2.07
CA MET A 160 8.05 -3.59 -1.19
C MET A 160 6.83 -3.00 -1.90
N LYS A 161 6.99 -1.82 -2.54
CA LYS A 161 5.89 -1.19 -3.31
C LYS A 161 5.42 -2.07 -4.46
N ASP A 162 6.33 -2.76 -5.14
CA ASP A 162 6.02 -3.78 -6.15
C ASP A 162 5.02 -4.84 -5.65
N ARG A 163 5.16 -5.29 -4.40
CA ARG A 163 4.26 -6.29 -3.80
C ARG A 163 2.86 -5.72 -3.58
N PHE A 164 2.77 -4.48 -3.10
CA PHE A 164 1.49 -3.80 -2.92
C PHE A 164 0.79 -3.54 -4.26
N ILE A 165 1.54 -3.07 -5.26
CA ILE A 165 1.01 -2.86 -6.62
C ILE A 165 0.51 -4.17 -7.22
N TRP A 166 1.26 -5.27 -7.10
CA TRP A 166 0.79 -6.58 -7.57
C TRP A 166 -0.53 -6.99 -6.91
N LYS A 167 -0.64 -6.78 -5.60
CA LYS A 167 -1.84 -7.11 -4.83
C LYS A 167 -3.04 -6.26 -5.29
N GLU A 168 -2.84 -4.95 -5.41
CA GLU A 168 -3.84 -4.00 -5.85
C GLU A 168 -4.33 -4.31 -7.27
N VAL A 169 -3.42 -4.51 -8.23
CA VAL A 169 -3.77 -4.90 -9.61
C VAL A 169 -4.57 -6.20 -9.63
N SER A 170 -4.13 -7.19 -8.86
CA SER A 170 -4.81 -8.49 -8.81
C SER A 170 -6.23 -8.35 -8.26
N ILE A 171 -6.42 -7.63 -7.16
CA ILE A 171 -7.74 -7.38 -6.56
C ILE A 171 -8.63 -6.62 -7.55
N LEU A 172 -8.18 -5.45 -8.02
CA LEU A 172 -8.98 -4.58 -8.88
C LEU A 172 -9.37 -5.25 -10.20
N SER A 173 -8.52 -6.12 -10.76
CA SER A 173 -8.84 -6.87 -11.98
C SER A 173 -9.96 -7.90 -11.81
N MET A 174 -10.20 -8.36 -10.58
CA MET A 174 -11.20 -9.37 -10.26
C MET A 174 -12.48 -8.78 -9.67
N LEU A 175 -12.43 -7.53 -9.19
CA LEU A 175 -13.60 -6.84 -8.69
C LEU A 175 -14.64 -6.64 -9.81
N PRO A 176 -15.93 -6.91 -9.56
CA PRO A 176 -16.97 -6.43 -10.45
C PRO A 176 -16.98 -4.90 -10.46
N LYS A 177 -17.42 -4.30 -11.57
CA LYS A 177 -17.50 -2.85 -11.67
C LYS A 177 -18.43 -2.29 -10.58
N HIS A 178 -17.91 -1.34 -9.81
CA HIS A 178 -18.62 -0.70 -8.72
C HIS A 178 -18.45 0.81 -8.79
N ARG A 179 -19.54 1.58 -8.66
CA ARG A 179 -19.53 3.04 -8.88
C ARG A 179 -18.73 3.84 -7.85
N HIS A 180 -18.53 3.30 -6.65
CA HIS A 180 -17.80 3.94 -5.55
C HIS A 180 -16.42 3.31 -5.30
N ILE A 181 -15.92 2.49 -6.22
CA ILE A 181 -14.55 1.95 -6.17
C ILE A 181 -13.81 2.43 -7.41
N LEU A 182 -12.59 2.93 -7.24
CA LEU A 182 -11.77 3.35 -8.36
C LEU A 182 -11.34 2.13 -9.18
N ALA A 183 -11.76 2.10 -10.45
CA ALA A 183 -11.49 0.95 -11.33
C ALA A 183 -10.06 0.98 -11.88
N LEU A 184 -9.53 -0.21 -12.12
CA LEU A 184 -8.37 -0.42 -13.00
C LEU A 184 -8.80 -0.18 -14.45
N GLU A 185 -8.09 0.71 -15.15
CA GLU A 185 -8.33 1.05 -16.55
C GLU A 185 -7.43 0.21 -17.47
N HIS A 186 -6.12 0.22 -17.23
CA HIS A 186 -5.16 -0.59 -17.99
C HIS A 186 -4.09 -1.21 -17.09
N VAL A 187 -3.66 -2.42 -17.41
CA VAL A 187 -2.39 -2.96 -16.95
C VAL A 187 -1.26 -2.36 -17.80
N VAL A 188 -0.26 -1.77 -17.16
CA VAL A 188 0.87 -1.16 -17.87
C VAL A 188 1.98 -2.18 -18.04
N LEU A 189 2.45 -2.32 -19.28
CA LEU A 189 3.45 -3.29 -19.68
C LEU A 189 4.77 -2.62 -20.07
N SER A 190 5.90 -3.30 -19.79
CA SER A 190 7.19 -2.90 -20.33
C SER A 190 7.21 -3.01 -21.86
N ASP A 191 8.15 -2.30 -22.49
CA ASP A 191 8.37 -2.32 -23.94
C ASP A 191 9.27 -3.49 -24.39
N GLU A 192 9.63 -4.39 -23.48
CA GLU A 192 10.50 -5.53 -23.75
C GLU A 192 9.80 -6.61 -24.59
N PRO A 193 10.54 -7.44 -25.36
CA PRO A 193 9.96 -8.50 -26.16
C PRO A 193 9.09 -9.50 -25.37
N GLU A 194 9.45 -9.72 -24.10
CA GLU A 194 8.60 -10.39 -23.14
C GLU A 194 8.09 -9.34 -22.14
N PRO A 195 6.85 -8.85 -22.30
CA PRO A 195 6.35 -7.74 -21.49
C PRO A 195 6.17 -8.17 -20.03
N CYS A 196 6.74 -7.38 -19.13
CA CYS A 196 6.51 -7.46 -17.70
C CYS A 196 5.47 -6.43 -17.27
N ILE A 197 4.73 -6.74 -16.21
CA ILE A 197 3.78 -5.84 -15.59
C ILE A 197 4.56 -4.79 -14.80
N LEU A 198 4.28 -3.51 -15.06
CA LEU A 198 4.87 -2.37 -14.35
C LEU A 198 3.97 -1.88 -13.21
N GLY A 199 2.67 -2.05 -13.40
CA GLY A 199 1.63 -1.47 -12.56
C GLY A 199 0.36 -1.30 -13.37
N PHE A 200 -0.41 -0.27 -13.05
CA PHE A 200 -1.71 -0.05 -13.68
C PHE A 200 -2.10 1.42 -13.73
N THR A 201 -3.03 1.73 -14.63
CA THR A 201 -3.68 3.03 -14.69
C THR A 201 -5.08 2.98 -14.10
N SER A 202 -5.50 4.10 -13.54
CA SER A 202 -6.89 4.39 -13.15
C SER A 202 -7.27 5.79 -13.63
N ARG A 203 -8.57 6.11 -13.72
CA ARG A 203 -9.02 7.48 -14.06
C ARG A 203 -8.51 8.50 -13.05
N PHE A 204 -7.99 9.64 -13.52
CA PHE A 204 -7.66 10.76 -12.64
C PHE A 204 -8.95 11.41 -12.12
N ILE A 205 -9.03 11.59 -10.80
CA ILE A 205 -10.16 12.27 -10.13
C ILE A 205 -9.68 13.63 -9.64
N ALA A 206 -10.08 14.69 -10.36
CA ALA A 206 -9.63 16.05 -10.08
C ALA A 206 -10.05 16.60 -8.71
N GLY A 207 -11.12 16.05 -8.12
CA GLY A 207 -11.64 16.50 -6.83
C GLY A 207 -10.77 16.18 -5.62
N GLY A 208 -9.68 15.44 -5.82
CA GLY A 208 -8.71 15.08 -4.79
C GLY A 208 -9.26 14.13 -3.73
N ASP A 209 -8.38 13.78 -2.79
CA ASP A 209 -8.71 13.01 -1.59
C ASP A 209 -9.38 13.89 -0.51
N LEU A 210 -10.08 13.26 0.42
CA LEU A 210 -10.80 13.96 1.49
C LEU A 210 -9.90 14.66 2.51
N ASN A 211 -8.62 14.28 2.63
CA ASN A 211 -7.70 14.91 3.57
C ASN A 211 -7.38 16.35 3.15
N ASN A 212 -7.33 16.61 1.84
CA ASN A 212 -7.00 17.91 1.27
C ASN A 212 -8.22 18.65 0.66
N ASN A 213 -9.41 18.07 0.75
CA ASN A 213 -10.61 18.61 0.12
C ASN A 213 -11.31 19.62 1.03
N PRO A 214 -11.50 20.88 0.61
CA PRO A 214 -12.13 21.90 1.44
C PRO A 214 -13.66 21.75 1.54
N ARG A 215 -14.27 20.78 0.85
CA ARG A 215 -15.73 20.65 0.82
C ARG A 215 -16.27 20.09 2.13
N PRO A 216 -17.40 20.62 2.63
CA PRO A 216 -18.03 20.08 3.83
C PRO A 216 -18.40 18.61 3.67
N PHE A 217 -18.04 17.77 4.64
CA PHE A 217 -18.30 16.33 4.61
C PHE A 217 -19.81 16.05 4.70
N LYS A 218 -20.29 15.08 3.91
CA LYS A 218 -21.73 14.81 3.71
C LYS A 218 -22.14 13.46 4.27
N LEU A 219 -23.34 13.38 4.85
CA LEU A 219 -23.97 12.10 5.21
C LEU A 219 -24.09 11.15 4.00
N LYS A 220 -24.36 11.69 2.81
CA LYS A 220 -24.39 10.92 1.55
C LYS A 220 -23.08 10.13 1.34
N TRP A 221 -21.94 10.78 1.54
CA TRP A 221 -20.63 10.15 1.34
C TRP A 221 -20.38 9.04 2.36
N LEU A 222 -20.75 9.27 3.62
CA LEU A 222 -20.68 8.24 4.65
C LEU A 222 -21.57 7.02 4.31
N GLN A 223 -22.79 7.25 3.84
CA GLN A 223 -23.70 6.17 3.41
C GLN A 223 -23.09 5.35 2.29
N GLN A 224 -22.61 6.02 1.23
CA GLN A 224 -21.93 5.39 0.10
C GLN A 224 -20.70 4.58 0.53
N LEU A 225 -19.90 5.09 1.46
CA LEU A 225 -18.75 4.36 2.00
C LEU A 225 -19.20 3.10 2.73
N THR A 226 -20.13 3.21 3.69
CA THR A 226 -20.60 2.04 4.47
C THR A 226 -21.24 0.96 3.59
N GLU A 227 -22.00 1.35 2.56
CA GLU A 227 -22.56 0.42 1.57
C GLU A 227 -21.45 -0.27 0.75
N THR A 228 -20.41 0.48 0.37
CA THR A 228 -19.27 -0.06 -0.38
C THR A 228 -18.45 -1.04 0.47
N LEU A 229 -18.29 -0.76 1.77
CA LEU A 229 -17.62 -1.66 2.70
C LEU A 229 -18.45 -2.92 2.98
N ASP A 230 -19.78 -2.81 3.08
CA ASP A 230 -20.66 -3.98 3.17
C ASP A 230 -20.54 -4.85 1.92
N PHE A 231 -20.55 -4.25 0.73
CA PHE A 231 -20.32 -4.95 -0.52
C PHE A 231 -18.97 -5.69 -0.54
N LEU A 232 -17.87 -5.01 -0.18
CA LEU A 232 -16.54 -5.63 -0.16
C LEU A 232 -16.44 -6.75 0.89
N ASN A 233 -16.80 -6.46 2.14
CA ASN A 233 -16.57 -7.37 3.25
C ASN A 233 -17.56 -8.54 3.25
N LEU A 234 -18.84 -8.28 2.99
CA LEU A 234 -19.93 -9.25 3.16
C LEU A 234 -20.23 -10.02 1.87
N GLU A 235 -20.09 -9.40 0.69
CA GLU A 235 -20.38 -10.09 -0.57
C GLU A 235 -19.14 -10.70 -1.21
N LEU A 236 -18.00 -10.02 -1.15
CA LEU A 236 -16.76 -10.44 -1.82
C LEU A 236 -15.70 -11.03 -0.88
N GLY A 237 -15.88 -10.91 0.43
CA GLY A 237 -14.91 -11.37 1.42
C GLY A 237 -13.56 -10.66 1.31
N ILE A 238 -13.57 -9.37 0.97
CA ILE A 238 -12.38 -8.51 0.84
C ILE A 238 -12.41 -7.46 1.94
N VAL A 239 -11.29 -7.24 2.60
CA VAL A 239 -11.06 -6.18 3.59
C VAL A 239 -10.01 -5.23 3.01
N ASN A 240 -10.26 -3.91 3.03
CA ASN A 240 -9.34 -2.92 2.47
C ASN A 240 -8.14 -2.67 3.39
N ARG A 241 -8.38 -2.55 4.71
CA ARG A 241 -7.39 -2.33 5.79
C ARG A 241 -6.66 -0.98 5.82
N ASP A 242 -7.04 -0.03 4.96
CA ASP A 242 -6.51 1.34 5.00
C ASP A 242 -7.62 2.37 4.74
N ILE A 243 -8.77 2.22 5.41
CA ILE A 243 -9.82 3.23 5.30
C ILE A 243 -9.38 4.48 6.07
N SER A 244 -9.12 5.54 5.31
CA SER A 244 -8.65 6.83 5.82
C SER A 244 -9.03 7.96 4.84
N ALA A 245 -9.03 9.21 5.30
CA ALA A 245 -9.42 10.35 4.48
C ALA A 245 -8.54 10.50 3.22
N LYS A 246 -7.25 10.14 3.29
CA LYS A 246 -6.32 10.13 2.15
C LYS A 246 -6.68 9.11 1.06
N ASN A 247 -7.42 8.05 1.41
CA ASN A 247 -7.79 6.95 0.50
C ASN A 247 -9.24 7.06 0.00
N LEU A 248 -9.87 8.22 0.16
CA LEU A 248 -11.24 8.51 -0.25
C LEU A 248 -11.26 9.74 -1.17
N LEU A 249 -11.58 9.55 -2.44
CA LEU A 249 -11.69 10.63 -3.43
C LEU A 249 -13.13 11.13 -3.54
N ILE A 250 -13.31 12.38 -3.95
CA ILE A 250 -14.63 12.91 -4.31
C ILE A 250 -14.68 13.18 -5.81
N ASP A 251 -15.53 12.44 -6.53
CA ASP A 251 -15.82 12.71 -7.94
C ASP A 251 -16.68 14.00 -8.01
N GLU A 252 -16.11 15.07 -8.56
CA GLU A 252 -16.78 16.37 -8.61
C GLU A 252 -18.02 16.38 -9.52
N VAL A 253 -18.05 15.49 -10.52
CA VAL A 253 -19.13 15.46 -11.50
C VAL A 253 -20.36 14.78 -10.91
N THR A 254 -20.16 13.66 -10.21
CA THR A 254 -21.26 12.88 -9.63
C THR A 254 -21.54 13.21 -8.16
N ASP A 255 -20.66 13.97 -7.52
CA ASP A 255 -20.67 14.26 -6.08
C ASP A 255 -20.64 12.98 -5.24
N ASP A 256 -19.93 11.95 -5.71
CA ASP A 256 -19.83 10.65 -5.07
C ASP A 256 -18.46 10.45 -4.43
N ILE A 257 -18.44 9.73 -3.30
CA ILE A 257 -17.20 9.22 -2.73
C ILE A 257 -16.72 8.01 -3.53
N ILE A 258 -15.40 7.93 -3.74
CA ILE A 258 -14.73 6.84 -4.44
C ILE A 258 -13.63 6.31 -3.53
N LEU A 259 -13.74 5.05 -3.11
CA LEU A 259 -12.68 4.33 -2.42
C LEU A 259 -11.60 3.91 -3.41
N PHE A 260 -10.34 4.16 -3.06
CA PHE A 260 -9.19 3.68 -3.80
C PHE A 260 -8.12 3.16 -2.85
N ASP A 261 -7.00 2.71 -3.42
CA ASP A 261 -5.87 2.11 -2.70
C ASP A 261 -6.19 0.76 -2.05
N PHE A 262 -5.94 -0.31 -2.81
CA PHE A 262 -6.08 -1.69 -2.33
C PHE A 262 -4.72 -2.36 -2.13
N GLY A 263 -3.64 -1.58 -1.96
CA GLY A 263 -2.28 -2.08 -1.84
C GLY A 263 -2.08 -3.08 -0.70
N ILE A 264 -2.79 -2.88 0.41
CA ILE A 264 -2.73 -3.77 1.58
C ILE A 264 -3.99 -4.61 1.80
N ALA A 265 -5.02 -4.44 0.95
CA ALA A 265 -6.29 -5.16 1.03
C ALA A 265 -6.10 -6.69 0.97
N CYS A 266 -6.89 -7.46 1.71
CA CYS A 266 -6.76 -8.92 1.77
C CYS A 266 -8.13 -9.60 1.88
N THR A 267 -8.13 -10.93 1.97
CA THR A 267 -9.38 -11.67 2.14
C THR A 267 -9.77 -11.74 3.61
N THR A 268 -11.07 -11.85 3.91
CA THR A 268 -11.57 -12.07 5.29
C THR A 268 -11.14 -13.42 5.87
N ALA A 269 -10.64 -14.35 5.04
CA ALA A 269 -10.04 -15.61 5.50
C ALA A 269 -8.61 -15.45 6.03
N GLN A 270 -7.93 -14.35 5.69
CA GLN A 270 -6.55 -14.07 6.08
C GLN A 270 -6.45 -13.17 7.32
N VAL A 271 -7.56 -12.63 7.79
CA VAL A 271 -7.60 -11.74 8.96
C VAL A 271 -8.43 -12.44 10.03
N GLU A 272 -7.86 -12.57 11.23
CA GLU A 272 -8.59 -13.07 12.40
C GLU A 272 -9.66 -12.07 12.88
N TRP A 273 -9.62 -10.83 12.37
CA TRP A 273 -10.43 -9.69 12.79
C TRP A 273 -11.41 -9.27 11.69
N ARG A 274 -12.70 -9.38 12.00
CA ARG A 274 -13.82 -9.01 11.11
C ARG A 274 -14.20 -7.52 11.19
N ASN A 275 -13.43 -6.69 11.92
CA ASN A 275 -13.76 -5.30 12.19
C ASN A 275 -12.77 -4.26 11.63
N ASP A 276 -11.64 -4.63 11.02
CA ASP A 276 -10.63 -3.67 10.54
C ASP A 276 -11.24 -2.51 9.74
N ASP A 277 -11.97 -2.80 8.65
CA ASP A 277 -12.61 -1.76 7.82
C ASP A 277 -13.72 -0.97 8.57
N VAL A 278 -14.35 -1.58 9.58
CA VAL A 278 -15.38 -0.91 10.39
C VAL A 278 -14.72 0.09 11.32
N ASP A 279 -13.69 -0.36 12.04
CA ASP A 279 -12.89 0.43 12.96
C ASP A 279 -12.24 1.58 12.20
N ASP A 280 -11.59 1.30 11.07
CA ASP A 280 -10.98 2.32 10.21
C ASP A 280 -12.01 3.35 9.70
N ALA A 281 -13.21 2.92 9.29
CA ALA A 281 -14.25 3.85 8.82
C ALA A 281 -14.77 4.76 9.95
N VAL A 282 -14.93 4.21 11.16
CA VAL A 282 -15.37 4.98 12.34
C VAL A 282 -14.29 5.96 12.79
N ILE A 283 -13.03 5.52 12.84
CA ILE A 283 -11.88 6.35 13.16
C ILE A 283 -11.75 7.47 12.13
N THR A 284 -11.84 7.16 10.83
CA THR A 284 -11.82 8.16 9.74
C THR A 284 -12.90 9.22 9.92
N LEU A 285 -14.13 8.80 10.23
CA LEU A 285 -15.22 9.75 10.45
C LEU A 285 -14.94 10.64 11.67
N TYR A 286 -14.44 10.07 12.76
CA TYR A 286 -14.05 10.82 13.96
C TYR A 286 -12.97 11.87 13.63
N GLU A 287 -11.93 11.48 12.88
CA GLU A 287 -10.84 12.36 12.45
C GLU A 287 -11.35 13.53 11.60
N ILE A 288 -12.20 13.25 10.60
CA ILE A 288 -12.81 14.28 9.73
C ILE A 288 -13.61 15.29 10.56
N ILE A 289 -14.34 14.83 11.57
CA ILE A 289 -15.20 15.70 12.38
C ILE A 289 -14.38 16.51 13.38
N THR A 290 -13.38 15.91 14.00
CA THR A 290 -12.68 16.47 15.16
C THR A 290 -11.31 17.08 14.85
N HIS A 291 -10.77 16.83 13.65
CA HIS A 291 -9.38 17.10 13.28
C HIS A 291 -8.40 16.59 14.37
N ASP A 292 -8.69 15.40 14.90
CA ASP A 292 -7.90 14.72 15.93
C ASP A 292 -7.50 13.35 15.39
N ASP A 293 -6.26 13.24 14.94
CA ASP A 293 -5.62 12.03 14.41
C ASP A 293 -4.94 11.18 15.50
N SER A 294 -4.99 11.61 16.76
CA SER A 294 -4.33 10.92 17.87
C SER A 294 -4.87 9.50 18.06
N VAL A 295 -6.12 9.27 17.67
CA VAL A 295 -6.77 7.95 17.74
C VAL A 295 -6.06 6.97 16.81
N ARG A 296 -5.85 7.34 15.55
CA ARG A 296 -5.18 6.46 14.60
C ARG A 296 -3.70 6.29 14.92
N GLN A 297 -3.03 7.34 15.38
CA GLN A 297 -1.66 7.22 15.89
C GLN A 297 -1.60 6.20 17.03
N HIS A 298 -2.47 6.32 18.04
CA HIS A 298 -2.53 5.37 19.15
C HIS A 298 -2.90 3.95 18.71
N TYR A 299 -3.81 3.81 17.74
CA TYR A 299 -4.17 2.52 17.16
C TYR A 299 -2.99 1.86 16.45
N ALA A 300 -2.23 2.62 15.65
CA ALA A 300 -1.04 2.13 14.97
C ALA A 300 -0.01 1.58 15.97
N TYR A 301 0.22 2.28 17.08
CA TYR A 301 1.22 1.88 18.08
C TYR A 301 0.80 0.75 19.02
N ASN A 302 -0.46 0.71 19.44
CA ASN A 302 -0.90 -0.16 20.52
C ASN A 302 -1.88 -1.25 20.07
N GLY A 303 -2.48 -1.12 18.89
CA GLY A 303 -3.48 -2.07 18.35
C GLY A 303 -4.78 -2.17 19.16
N GLU A 304 -5.06 -1.17 20.01
CA GLU A 304 -6.03 -1.30 21.12
C GLU A 304 -7.34 -0.53 20.96
N ILE A 305 -7.55 0.28 19.91
CA ILE A 305 -8.78 1.08 19.76
C ILE A 305 -9.77 0.44 18.79
N SER A 306 -11.01 0.25 19.26
CA SER A 306 -12.13 -0.24 18.44
C SER A 306 -13.14 0.85 18.07
N ALA A 307 -13.94 0.63 17.03
CA ALA A 307 -15.11 1.46 16.71
C ALA A 307 -16.04 1.64 17.92
N ALA A 308 -16.20 0.59 18.73
CA ALA A 308 -17.04 0.63 19.92
C ALA A 308 -16.60 1.72 20.90
N GLU A 309 -15.30 1.86 21.14
CA GLU A 309 -14.76 2.89 22.05
C GLU A 309 -15.03 4.30 21.50
N ILE A 310 -14.85 4.50 20.20
CA ILE A 310 -15.09 5.80 19.55
C ILE A 310 -16.59 6.16 19.55
N ILE A 311 -17.46 5.17 19.36
CA ILE A 311 -18.91 5.37 19.33
C ILE A 311 -19.46 5.59 20.74
N PHE A 312 -19.17 4.68 21.67
CA PHE A 312 -19.85 4.58 22.97
C PHE A 312 -19.10 5.27 24.11
N ASP A 313 -17.76 5.25 24.11
CA ASP A 313 -16.96 5.83 25.20
C ASP A 313 -16.60 7.30 24.96
N LYS A 314 -16.77 7.79 23.72
CA LYS A 314 -16.68 9.21 23.35
C LYS A 314 -18.07 9.77 22.99
N PRO A 315 -18.91 10.13 23.98
CA PRO A 315 -20.29 10.59 23.73
C PRO A 315 -20.37 11.94 23.02
N THR A 316 -19.31 12.76 23.08
CA THR A 316 -19.25 14.06 22.40
C THR A 316 -18.09 14.08 21.43
N TRP A 317 -18.39 14.28 20.14
CA TRP A 317 -17.39 14.60 19.12
C TRP A 317 -17.32 16.11 18.95
N LEU A 318 -16.18 16.70 19.30
CA LEU A 318 -15.95 18.13 19.15
C LEU A 318 -15.83 18.46 17.67
N VAL A 319 -16.87 19.05 17.09
CA VAL A 319 -16.89 19.41 15.67
C VAL A 319 -15.90 20.55 15.42
N LYS A 320 -14.82 20.26 14.71
CA LYS A 320 -13.87 21.23 14.17
C LYS A 320 -13.92 21.31 12.64
N GLY A 321 -14.36 20.24 11.97
CA GLY A 321 -14.47 20.17 10.52
C GLY A 321 -15.75 20.80 9.98
N GLU A 322 -15.71 21.15 8.70
CA GLU A 322 -16.91 21.62 7.98
C GLU A 322 -17.80 20.43 7.60
N LEU A 323 -19.06 20.46 8.03
CA LEU A 323 -20.04 19.40 7.78
C LEU A 323 -21.25 19.96 7.04
N ALA A 324 -21.76 19.21 6.07
CA ALA A 324 -22.99 19.54 5.35
C ALA A 324 -24.27 19.16 6.12
N CYS A 325 -24.14 18.50 7.28
CA CYS A 325 -25.23 18.09 8.14
C CYS A 325 -24.82 18.13 9.62
N GLU A 326 -25.79 18.03 10.52
CA GLU A 326 -25.48 17.90 11.96
C GLU A 326 -24.70 16.61 12.24
N VAL A 327 -23.74 16.70 13.17
CA VAL A 327 -22.91 15.57 13.62
C VAL A 327 -23.75 14.39 14.15
N SER A 328 -24.93 14.68 14.69
CA SER A 328 -25.89 13.70 15.20
C SER A 328 -26.36 12.73 14.11
N PHE A 329 -26.52 13.18 12.86
CA PHE A 329 -26.92 12.33 11.75
C PHE A 329 -25.81 11.36 11.34
N LEU A 330 -24.56 11.85 11.31
CA LEU A 330 -23.39 11.03 10.98
C LEU A 330 -23.16 9.95 12.04
N ARG A 331 -23.18 10.35 13.31
CA ARG A 331 -23.04 9.42 14.45
C ARG A 331 -24.11 8.35 14.45
N LYS A 332 -25.38 8.77 14.31
CA LYS A 332 -26.51 7.84 14.27
C LYS A 332 -26.36 6.81 13.15
N HIS A 333 -25.93 7.23 11.96
CA HIS A 333 -25.73 6.31 10.84
C HIS A 333 -24.67 5.25 11.15
N VAL A 334 -23.51 5.64 11.70
CA VAL A 334 -22.44 4.71 12.06
C VAL A 334 -22.84 3.80 13.22
N GLU A 335 -23.52 4.33 14.24
CA GLU A 335 -24.08 3.54 15.35
C GLU A 335 -25.02 2.44 14.84
N GLU A 336 -25.97 2.80 13.98
CA GLU A 336 -26.91 1.84 13.38
C GLU A 336 -26.20 0.82 12.49
N TRP A 337 -25.21 1.26 11.68
CA TRP A 337 -24.43 0.37 10.82
C TRP A 337 -23.59 -0.62 11.63
N TYR A 338 -22.92 -0.15 12.68
CA TYR A 338 -22.13 -0.96 13.60
C TYR A 338 -23.00 -2.04 14.28
N HIS A 339 -24.15 -1.65 14.82
CA HIS A 339 -25.08 -2.59 15.44
C HIS A 339 -25.62 -3.65 14.45
N ARG A 340 -25.91 -3.27 13.20
CA ARG A 340 -26.31 -4.24 12.16
C ARG A 340 -25.22 -5.27 11.92
N ARG A 341 -23.95 -4.85 11.80
CA ARG A 341 -22.82 -5.76 11.60
C ARG A 341 -22.58 -6.68 12.80
N LEU A 342 -22.68 -6.16 14.02
CA LEU A 342 -22.62 -6.99 15.23
C LEU A 342 -23.71 -8.07 15.25
N ALA A 343 -24.93 -7.76 14.80
CA ALA A 343 -26.00 -8.74 14.72
C ALA A 343 -25.68 -9.88 13.74
N LEU A 344 -25.12 -9.54 12.56
CA LEU A 344 -24.69 -10.51 11.54
C LEU A 344 -23.52 -11.39 12.00
N LEU A 345 -22.66 -10.88 12.89
CA LEU A 345 -21.60 -11.69 13.50
C LEU A 345 -22.17 -12.70 14.49
N ASN A 346 -23.17 -12.29 15.28
CA ASN A 346 -23.77 -13.10 16.33
C ASN A 346 -24.75 -14.18 15.81
N ASP A 347 -25.36 -13.98 14.65
CA ASP A 347 -26.33 -14.92 14.07
C ASP A 347 -25.67 -16.02 13.19
N GLY A 348 -24.35 -15.98 13.00
CA GLY A 348 -23.63 -16.93 12.15
C GLY A 348 -23.86 -16.72 10.65
N SER A 349 -24.54 -15.65 10.23
CA SER A 349 -24.85 -15.35 8.83
C SER A 349 -23.60 -15.07 7.97
N MET A 350 -22.44 -14.94 8.62
CA MET A 350 -21.13 -14.71 7.97
C MET A 350 -20.51 -16.00 7.40
N ASP A 351 -21.05 -17.18 7.69
CA ASP A 351 -20.50 -18.47 7.24
C ASP A 351 -20.68 -18.73 5.72
N GLY A 352 -21.47 -17.88 5.03
CA GLY A 352 -21.74 -17.96 3.59
C GLY A 352 -20.95 -17.00 2.71
N ILE A 353 -20.02 -16.20 3.27
CA ILE A 353 -19.27 -15.19 2.51
C ILE A 353 -18.35 -15.87 1.49
N LYS A 354 -18.47 -15.44 0.23
CA LYS A 354 -17.58 -15.89 -0.84
C LYS A 354 -16.24 -15.20 -0.66
N ASN A 355 -15.20 -15.96 -0.36
CA ASN A 355 -13.85 -15.42 -0.33
C ASN A 355 -13.28 -15.37 -1.74
N MET A 356 -12.99 -14.17 -2.23
CA MET A 356 -12.23 -14.01 -3.46
C MET A 356 -10.82 -14.60 -3.26
N ILE A 357 -10.36 -15.45 -4.18
CA ILE A 357 -9.00 -16.01 -4.14
C ILE A 357 -8.07 -15.01 -4.81
N ILE A 358 -7.20 -14.37 -4.03
CA ILE A 358 -6.19 -13.44 -4.55
C ILE A 358 -4.98 -14.24 -5.07
N PRO A 359 -4.61 -14.12 -6.36
CA PRO A 359 -3.43 -14.77 -6.92
C PRO A 359 -2.16 -14.39 -6.16
N LEU A 360 -1.41 -15.40 -5.73
CA LEU A 360 -0.07 -15.19 -5.17
C LEU A 360 0.86 -14.68 -6.27
N ARG A 361 1.79 -13.80 -5.89
CA ARG A 361 2.90 -13.40 -6.75
C ARG A 361 3.68 -14.67 -7.15
N PRO A 362 4.01 -14.87 -8.45
CA PRO A 362 4.79 -16.03 -8.87
C PRO A 362 6.14 -16.14 -8.12
N ALA A 363 6.44 -17.32 -7.58
CA ALA A 363 7.67 -17.56 -6.82
C ALA A 363 8.92 -17.54 -7.72
N GLY A 364 10.01 -16.96 -7.23
CA GLY A 364 11.32 -16.93 -7.93
C GLY A 364 11.75 -15.55 -8.44
N PHE A 365 10.88 -14.54 -8.38
CA PHE A 365 11.20 -13.18 -8.83
C PHE A 365 11.63 -12.23 -7.69
N ASP A 366 11.60 -12.68 -6.43
CA ASP A 366 12.14 -11.96 -5.26
C ASP A 366 13.66 -12.18 -5.07
N LEU A 367 14.31 -13.10 -5.80
CA LEU A 367 15.67 -13.60 -5.50
C LEU A 367 16.82 -12.91 -6.25
N ALA A 368 16.56 -11.94 -7.12
CA ALA A 368 17.57 -11.40 -8.03
C ALA A 368 18.59 -10.42 -7.41
N GLN A 369 18.65 -10.25 -6.08
CA GLN A 369 19.67 -9.42 -5.41
C GLN A 369 20.62 -10.17 -4.46
N ASN A 370 20.41 -11.46 -4.19
CA ASN A 370 21.30 -12.23 -3.30
C ASN A 370 22.46 -12.96 -4.01
N SER A 371 22.59 -12.86 -5.34
CA SER A 371 23.68 -13.52 -6.08
C SER A 371 24.96 -12.69 -6.21
N GLY A 372 25.10 -11.60 -5.43
CA GLY A 372 26.33 -10.79 -5.37
C GLY A 372 27.38 -11.25 -4.32
N ALA A 373 27.11 -12.32 -3.57
CA ALA A 373 28.06 -12.86 -2.59
C ALA A 373 28.16 -14.38 -2.75
N GLU A 374 29.04 -14.82 -3.65
CA GLU A 374 29.55 -16.19 -3.58
C GLU A 374 30.38 -16.36 -2.29
N GLY A 375 30.08 -17.41 -1.52
CA GLY A 375 31.02 -18.03 -0.60
C GLY A 375 30.62 -18.04 0.87
N GLU A 376 30.03 -19.16 1.30
CA GLU A 376 30.18 -19.77 2.63
C GLU A 376 29.56 -19.07 3.86
N ASN A 377 28.28 -19.35 4.13
CA ASN A 377 27.79 -19.99 5.38
C ASN A 377 26.27 -19.97 5.41
N LEU A 378 25.65 -21.01 4.84
CA LEU A 378 24.21 -21.13 4.73
C LEU A 378 23.65 -22.01 5.85
N GLU A 379 23.87 -21.65 7.13
CA GLU A 379 23.24 -22.41 8.23
C GLU A 379 22.89 -21.63 9.50
N SER A 380 23.28 -20.36 9.67
CA SER A 380 23.09 -19.63 10.94
C SER A 380 21.90 -18.64 11.00
N ASN A 381 21.25 -18.28 9.88
CA ASN A 381 20.17 -17.28 9.90
C ASN A 381 18.73 -17.84 9.88
N LYS A 382 18.54 -19.11 10.27
CA LYS A 382 17.20 -19.75 10.35
C LYS A 382 16.37 -19.40 11.60
N ARG A 383 16.66 -18.33 12.33
CA ARG A 383 15.87 -17.94 13.51
C ARG A 383 15.56 -16.45 13.56
N LYS A 384 14.42 -16.10 12.95
CA LYS A 384 13.40 -15.12 13.37
C LYS A 384 12.61 -14.65 12.14
N TRP A 385 11.88 -15.60 11.55
CA TRP A 385 10.70 -15.30 10.74
C TRP A 385 9.67 -16.29 11.23
N ASN A 386 8.68 -15.83 12.00
CA ASN A 386 7.55 -16.67 12.41
C ASN A 386 6.74 -16.98 11.14
N SER A 387 7.05 -18.14 10.57
CA SER A 387 6.37 -18.76 9.44
C SER A 387 5.09 -19.45 9.91
N SER A 388 4.06 -18.70 10.32
CA SER A 388 2.75 -19.29 10.67
C SER A 388 1.62 -18.98 9.68
N CYS A 389 1.88 -18.29 8.55
CA CYS A 389 0.83 -18.04 7.55
C CYS A 389 1.01 -18.79 6.23
N TRP A 390 2.03 -19.64 6.08
CA TRP A 390 2.32 -20.29 4.79
C TRP A 390 2.82 -21.73 4.94
N GLU A 391 2.04 -22.59 5.60
CA GLU A 391 2.17 -24.02 5.38
C GLU A 391 1.26 -24.46 4.22
N ARG A 392 1.86 -25.11 3.22
CA ARG A 392 1.14 -25.82 2.16
C ARG A 392 0.12 -26.77 2.79
N PRO A 393 -1.09 -26.95 2.23
CA PRO A 393 -1.91 -28.09 2.61
C PRO A 393 -1.15 -29.35 2.20
N GLU A 394 -0.66 -30.10 3.19
CA GLU A 394 -0.22 -31.46 2.95
C GLU A 394 -1.40 -32.29 2.45
N LYS A 395 -1.07 -33.15 1.49
CA LYS A 395 -1.97 -34.05 0.77
C LYS A 395 -2.91 -34.77 1.73
N THR A 396 -4.21 -34.51 1.64
CA THR A 396 -5.22 -35.43 2.17
C THR A 396 -5.78 -36.31 1.06
N GLU A 397 -5.84 -37.58 1.39
CA GLU A 397 -6.05 -38.72 0.53
C GLU A 397 -7.43 -38.77 -0.13
N ALA A 398 -7.45 -39.45 -1.27
CA ALA A 398 -8.63 -39.76 -2.05
C ALA A 398 -9.74 -40.43 -1.22
N PHE A 399 -10.94 -39.85 -1.22
CA PHE A 399 -12.17 -40.59 -0.96
C PHE A 399 -12.98 -40.73 -2.24
N ALA A 400 -12.84 -41.90 -2.86
CA ALA A 400 -13.68 -42.36 -3.94
C ALA A 400 -15.10 -42.63 -3.42
N TRP A 401 -16.09 -41.90 -3.96
CA TRP A 401 -17.50 -42.27 -3.81
C TRP A 401 -17.85 -43.36 -4.84
N THR A 402 -17.95 -44.61 -4.39
CA THR A 402 -18.59 -45.68 -5.14
C THR A 402 -20.10 -45.66 -4.92
N LYS A 403 -20.80 -45.47 -6.02
CA LYS A 403 -22.24 -45.62 -6.20
C LYS A 403 -22.65 -47.06 -5.88
N LYS A 404 -23.56 -47.29 -4.92
CA LYS A 404 -24.55 -48.38 -5.03
C LYS A 404 -25.84 -48.10 -4.27
N GLN A 405 -26.87 -48.02 -5.10
CA GLN A 405 -28.29 -48.09 -4.84
C GLN A 405 -28.76 -49.13 -3.80
N LYS A 406 -29.87 -48.74 -3.15
CA LYS A 406 -31.18 -49.44 -3.05
C LYS A 406 -31.58 -50.09 -1.72
N LEU A 407 -32.84 -49.77 -1.37
CA LEU A 407 -33.86 -50.58 -0.66
C LEU A 407 -33.63 -50.71 0.85
N CYS A 408 -34.60 -50.64 1.76
CA CYS A 408 -36.04 -50.35 1.79
C CYS A 408 -36.42 -50.58 3.27
N VAL A 409 -37.37 -49.81 3.84
CA VAL A 409 -38.30 -50.22 4.92
C VAL A 409 -37.63 -50.63 6.24
N SER A 410 -37.84 -49.98 7.38
CA SER A 410 -39.06 -49.46 8.02
C SER A 410 -38.68 -48.49 9.12
#